data_AF-A0A1F3BAF9-F1
#
_entry.id   AF-A0A1F3BAF9-F1
#
_cell.length_a   1.000
_cell.length_b   1.000
_cell.length_c   1.000
_cell.angle_alpha   90.00
_cell.angle_beta   90.00
_cell.angle_gamma   90.00
#
_symmetry.space_group_name_H-M   'P 1'
#
loop_
_entity.id
_entity.type
_entity.pdbx_description
1 polymer ?
#
loop_
_entity_poly.entity_id
_entity_poly.type
_entity_poly.pdbx_seq_one_letter_code
_entity_poly.pdbx_strand_id
1 'polypeptide(L)'
;MGAFPSVRLGGVMEEPSDLGLEDQVFKSLSHQIRRDIIRYVGERSKASFTEIRNSLRIEDSSMFSYHLNGLRPLLQQHDSNYLLSDLGRHAYRLILGTTALGTESRLKMRIRYAIVANALLWARVIFSISNWQGHLQSQTMMSLAALWFISNLILYRLSL
;
A
#
# COMPACT_ATOMS: atom_id res chain seq x y z
N MET A 1 24.79 63.33 -21.73
CA MET A 1 23.32 63.33 -21.95
C MET A 1 23.02 62.32 -23.05
N GLY A 2 22.26 61.28 -22.75
CA GLY A 2 21.85 60.25 -23.71
C GLY A 2 21.08 59.17 -22.97
N ALA A 3 19.79 59.43 -22.76
CA ALA A 3 18.88 58.54 -22.05
C ALA A 3 18.57 57.31 -22.92
N PHE A 4 18.71 56.12 -22.35
CA PHE A 4 18.10 54.92 -22.90
C PHE A 4 16.70 54.75 -22.32
N PRO A 5 15.66 54.50 -23.14
CA PRO A 5 14.29 54.39 -22.69
C PRO A 5 14.04 53.03 -22.04
N SER A 6 13.25 53.05 -20.97
CA SER A 6 12.71 51.87 -20.29
C SER A 6 11.58 51.26 -21.13
N VAL A 7 11.86 50.11 -21.76
CA VAL A 7 10.81 49.28 -22.36
C VAL A 7 10.26 48.36 -21.27
N ARG A 8 9.01 48.61 -20.88
CA ARG A 8 8.21 47.68 -20.08
C ARG A 8 7.96 46.42 -20.89
N LEU A 9 8.66 45.34 -20.58
CA LEU A 9 8.24 44.02 -21.02
C LEU A 9 7.13 43.56 -20.07
N GLY A 10 5.94 43.44 -20.64
CA GLY A 10 4.73 42.98 -19.98
C GLY A 10 5.00 41.67 -19.24
N GLY A 11 4.38 41.55 -18.07
CA GLY A 11 4.36 40.31 -17.31
C GLY A 11 3.78 39.20 -18.19
N VAL A 12 4.65 38.28 -18.58
CA VAL A 12 4.23 36.96 -19.04
C VAL A 12 3.60 36.31 -17.82
N MET A 13 2.28 36.14 -17.87
CA MET A 13 1.56 35.32 -16.91
C MET A 13 2.08 33.89 -17.14
N GLU A 14 3.01 33.45 -16.28
CA GLU A 14 3.45 32.05 -16.27
C GLU A 14 2.20 31.20 -15.97
N GLU A 15 1.69 30.52 -17.01
CA GLU A 15 0.77 29.40 -16.84
C GLU A 15 1.43 28.40 -15.87
N PRO A 16 0.71 27.93 -14.82
CA PRO A 16 1.29 27.02 -13.86
C PRO A 16 1.72 25.76 -14.59
N SER A 17 3.02 25.50 -14.64
CA SER A 17 3.56 24.34 -15.35
C SER A 17 3.04 23.06 -14.68
N ASP A 18 2.31 22.24 -15.45
CA ASP A 18 1.68 21.00 -14.99
C ASP A 18 2.71 20.01 -14.39
N LEU A 19 3.95 20.08 -14.86
CA LEU A 19 5.12 19.38 -14.32
C LEU A 19 5.39 19.71 -12.85
N GLY A 20 5.18 20.97 -12.45
CA GLY A 20 5.38 21.41 -11.07
C GLY A 20 4.35 20.83 -10.11
N LEU A 21 3.13 20.56 -10.57
CA LEU A 21 2.08 19.95 -9.76
C LEU A 21 2.36 18.47 -9.53
N GLU A 22 2.72 17.74 -10.58
CA GLU A 22 3.06 16.31 -10.51
C GLU A 22 4.22 16.06 -9.52
N ASP A 23 5.30 16.82 -9.64
CA ASP A 23 6.46 16.74 -8.74
C ASP A 23 6.09 17.02 -7.29
N GLN A 24 5.22 18.01 -7.05
CA GLN A 24 4.72 18.32 -5.71
C GLN A 24 3.94 17.16 -5.13
N VAL A 25 3.06 16.52 -5.91
CA VAL A 25 2.29 15.35 -5.45
C VAL A 25 3.23 14.21 -5.08
N PHE A 26 4.17 13.84 -5.94
CA PHE A 26 5.09 12.74 -5.64
C PHE A 26 6.00 13.04 -4.45
N LYS A 27 6.46 14.29 -4.33
CA LYS A 27 7.23 14.74 -3.17
C LYS A 27 6.41 14.66 -1.88
N SER A 28 5.12 15.03 -1.91
CA SER A 28 4.22 14.87 -0.77
C SER A 28 4.03 13.38 -0.43
N LEU A 29 3.79 12.54 -1.43
CA LEU A 29 3.51 11.12 -1.25
C LEU A 29 4.73 10.27 -0.88
N SER A 30 5.97 10.75 -1.06
CA SER A 30 7.18 10.00 -0.69
C SER A 30 7.30 9.73 0.81
N HIS A 31 6.67 10.55 1.65
CA HIS A 31 6.78 10.44 3.11
C HIS A 31 5.66 9.57 3.72
N GLN A 32 6.03 8.58 4.53
CA GLN A 32 5.08 7.64 5.15
C GLN A 32 3.98 8.35 5.96
N ILE A 33 4.36 9.26 6.87
CA ILE A 33 3.39 10.02 7.68
C ILE A 33 2.37 10.77 6.81
N ARG A 34 2.80 11.35 5.67
CA ARG A 34 1.90 12.08 4.77
C ARG A 34 0.89 11.16 4.09
N ARG A 35 1.31 9.95 3.69
CA ARG A 35 0.40 8.92 3.18
C ARG A 35 -0.60 8.46 4.25
N ASP A 36 -0.16 8.33 5.49
CA ASP A 36 -1.03 7.91 6.59
C ASP A 36 -2.06 8.99 6.93
N ILE A 37 -1.69 10.28 6.88
CA ILE A 37 -2.65 11.40 6.98
C ILE A 37 -3.70 11.33 5.86
N ILE A 38 -3.27 11.18 4.60
CA ILE A 38 -4.19 11.07 3.46
C ILE A 38 -5.14 9.89 3.63
N ARG A 39 -4.62 8.73 4.07
CA ARG A 39 -5.44 7.54 4.31
C ARG A 39 -6.50 7.80 5.37
N TYR A 40 -6.10 8.36 6.51
CA TYR A 40 -6.98 8.65 7.63
C TYR A 40 -8.08 9.66 7.26
N VAL A 41 -7.72 10.75 6.57
CA VAL A 41 -8.71 11.74 6.10
C VAL A 41 -9.64 11.13 5.04
N GLY A 42 -9.09 10.32 4.11
CA GLY A 42 -9.87 9.63 3.08
C GLY A 42 -10.90 8.65 3.63
N GLU A 43 -10.57 7.94 4.71
CA GLU A 43 -11.49 7.01 5.38
C GLU A 43 -12.63 7.72 6.13
N ARG A 44 -12.38 8.90 6.71
CA ARG A 44 -13.36 9.64 7.52
C ARG A 44 -14.09 10.76 6.80
N SER A 45 -13.75 11.03 5.53
CA SER A 45 -14.22 12.14 4.70
C SER A 45 -13.85 13.56 5.21
N LYS A 46 -13.78 13.77 6.53
CA LYS A 46 -13.27 14.98 7.19
C LYS A 46 -12.60 14.60 8.52
N ALA A 47 -11.54 15.33 8.90
CA ALA A 47 -10.93 15.16 10.22
C ALA A 47 -10.25 16.45 10.71
N SER A 48 -10.36 16.73 12.00
CA SER A 48 -9.68 17.85 12.64
C SER A 48 -8.19 17.58 12.87
N PHE A 49 -7.42 18.65 13.10
CA PHE A 49 -5.99 18.57 13.44
C PHE A 49 -5.73 17.59 14.60
N THR A 50 -6.49 17.72 15.68
CA THR A 50 -6.31 16.93 16.90
C THR A 50 -6.67 15.46 16.68
N GLU A 51 -7.72 15.18 15.91
CA GLU A 51 -8.10 13.81 15.57
C GLU A 51 -7.02 13.11 14.74
N ILE A 52 -6.50 13.77 13.71
CA ILE A 52 -5.42 13.21 12.88
C ILE A 52 -4.18 12.96 13.77
N ARG A 53 -3.75 13.97 14.52
CA ARG A 53 -2.57 13.87 15.40
C ARG A 53 -2.68 12.71 16.41
N ASN A 54 -3.82 12.62 17.09
CA ASN A 54 -4.04 11.60 18.12
C ASN A 54 -4.14 10.20 17.51
N SER A 55 -4.80 10.06 16.35
CA SER A 55 -4.93 8.77 15.67
C SER A 55 -3.58 8.22 15.17
N LEU A 56 -2.73 9.09 14.65
CA LEU A 56 -1.40 8.75 14.15
C LEU A 56 -0.32 8.75 15.23
N ARG A 57 -0.68 9.06 16.50
CA ARG A 57 0.22 9.13 17.66
C ARG A 57 1.45 10.01 17.41
N ILE A 58 1.26 11.15 16.75
CA ILE A 58 2.34 12.10 16.49
C ILE A 58 2.42 13.07 17.68
N GLU A 59 3.47 12.93 18.49
CA GLU A 59 3.63 13.70 19.73
C GLU A 59 4.02 15.16 19.46
N ASP A 60 4.89 15.38 18.46
CA ASP A 60 5.39 16.71 18.12
C ASP A 60 4.43 17.46 17.18
N SER A 61 3.80 18.50 17.71
CA SER A 61 2.85 19.35 16.96
C SER A 61 3.53 20.20 15.88
N SER A 62 4.82 20.53 16.05
CA SER A 62 5.59 21.28 15.05
C SER A 62 5.91 20.42 13.83
N MET A 63 6.33 19.17 14.06
CA MET A 63 6.55 18.17 13.03
C MET A 63 5.25 17.82 12.28
N PHE A 64 4.14 17.68 13.00
CA PHE A 64 2.84 17.41 12.37
C PHE A 64 2.39 18.57 11.47
N SER A 65 2.55 19.81 11.93
CA SER A 65 2.24 21.01 11.15
C SER A 65 3.10 21.09 9.87
N TYR A 66 4.37 20.70 9.96
CA TYR A 66 5.25 20.58 8.79
C TYR A 66 4.73 19.57 7.77
N HIS A 67 4.27 18.39 8.22
CA HIS A 67 3.69 17.39 7.31
C HIS A 67 2.38 17.86 6.66
N LEU A 68 1.50 18.55 7.39
CA LEU A 68 0.27 19.13 6.85
C LEU A 68 0.56 20.24 5.83
N ASN A 69 1.54 21.09 6.07
CA ASN A 69 1.96 22.10 5.11
C ASN A 69 2.46 21.48 3.80
N GLY A 70 3.21 20.38 3.89
CA GLY A 70 3.62 19.60 2.72
C GLY A 70 2.47 18.85 2.03
N LEU A 71 1.25 18.86 2.59
CA LEU A 71 0.05 18.25 2.01
C LEU A 71 -0.95 19.26 1.48
N ARG A 72 -0.65 20.57 1.53
CA ARG A 72 -1.54 21.64 1.04
C ARG A 72 -2.19 21.41 -0.34
N PRO A 73 -1.52 20.90 -1.38
CA PRO A 73 -2.20 20.63 -2.66
C PRO A 73 -3.18 19.46 -2.60
N LEU A 74 -3.01 18.55 -1.65
CA LEU A 74 -3.80 17.32 -1.48
C LEU A 74 -4.91 17.45 -0.42
N LEU A 75 -4.82 18.46 0.45
CA LEU A 75 -5.77 18.72 1.53
C LEU A 75 -6.39 20.11 1.41
N GLN A 76 -7.69 20.20 1.65
CA GLN A 76 -8.41 21.45 1.82
C GLN A 76 -8.84 21.58 3.28
N GLN A 77 -8.71 22.79 3.83
CA GLN A 77 -9.18 23.09 5.18
C GLN A 77 -10.54 23.79 5.09
N HIS A 78 -11.53 23.28 5.82
CA HIS A 78 -12.89 23.81 5.90
C HIS A 78 -13.38 23.71 7.35
N ASP A 79 -13.83 24.82 7.94
CA ASP A 79 -14.33 24.87 9.32
C ASP A 79 -13.47 24.09 10.33
N SER A 80 -12.16 24.38 10.36
CA SER A 80 -11.16 23.70 11.20
C SER A 80 -10.90 22.20 10.94
N ASN A 81 -11.56 21.61 9.93
CA ASN A 81 -11.36 20.25 9.50
C ASN A 81 -10.56 20.19 8.19
N TYR A 82 -9.84 19.10 7.99
CA TYR A 82 -9.16 18.77 6.75
C TYR A 82 -10.01 17.79 5.96
N LEU A 83 -10.15 18.07 4.67
CA LEU A 83 -10.77 17.20 3.66
C LEU A 83 -9.78 16.95 2.53
N LEU A 84 -9.96 15.87 1.78
CA LEU A 84 -9.18 15.65 0.56
C LEU A 84 -9.64 16.62 -0.54
N SER A 85 -8.69 17.26 -1.21
CA SER A 85 -8.94 17.93 -2.50
C SER A 85 -9.26 16.89 -3.59
N ASP A 86 -9.65 17.33 -4.78
CA ASP A 86 -9.77 16.43 -5.94
C ASP A 86 -8.49 15.64 -6.19
N LEU A 87 -7.35 16.34 -6.19
CA LEU A 87 -6.03 15.73 -6.32
C LEU A 87 -5.71 14.77 -5.16
N GLY A 88 -6.10 15.15 -3.94
CA GLY A 88 -6.01 14.30 -2.75
C GLY A 88 -6.81 13.00 -2.86
N ARG A 89 -7.99 13.04 -3.48
CA ARG A 89 -8.82 11.84 -3.74
C ARG A 89 -8.14 10.89 -4.74
N HIS A 90 -7.54 11.43 -5.81
CA HIS A 90 -6.77 10.62 -6.74
C HIS A 90 -5.54 9.97 -6.07
N ALA A 91 -4.80 10.76 -5.28
CA ALA A 91 -3.68 10.26 -4.50
C ALA A 91 -4.09 9.16 -3.49
N TYR A 92 -5.22 9.34 -2.79
CA TYR A 92 -5.77 8.34 -1.88
C TYR A 92 -6.08 7.02 -2.60
N ARG A 93 -6.74 7.07 -3.76
CA ARG A 93 -7.02 5.87 -4.57
C ARG A 93 -5.74 5.17 -5.03
N LEU A 94 -4.71 5.93 -5.41
CA LEU A 94 -3.40 5.38 -5.78
C LEU A 94 -2.76 4.63 -4.60
N ILE A 95 -2.76 5.22 -3.41
CA ILE A 95 -2.25 4.58 -2.20
C ILE A 95 -3.02 3.29 -1.91
N LEU A 96 -4.35 3.32 -1.97
CA LEU A 96 -5.18 2.15 -1.71
C LEU A 96 -4.91 1.03 -2.72
N GLY A 97 -4.85 1.36 -4.01
CA GLY A 97 -4.54 0.41 -5.08
C GLY A 97 -3.18 -0.26 -4.90
N THR A 98 -2.13 0.52 -4.61
CA THR A 98 -0.78 -0.04 -4.39
C THR A 98 -0.71 -0.94 -3.15
N THR A 99 -1.43 -0.61 -2.07
CA THR A 99 -1.50 -1.48 -0.89
C THR A 99 -2.25 -2.80 -1.16
N ALA A 100 -3.32 -2.77 -1.95
CA ALA A 100 -4.05 -3.97 -2.33
C ALA A 100 -3.16 -4.92 -3.15
N LEU A 101 -2.50 -4.40 -4.18
CA LEU A 101 -1.56 -5.16 -5.03
C LEU A 101 -0.39 -5.74 -4.22
N GLY A 102 0.15 -4.98 -3.27
CA GLY A 102 1.19 -5.45 -2.36
C GLY A 102 0.73 -6.56 -1.41
N THR A 103 -0.51 -6.52 -0.95
CA THR A 103 -1.06 -7.53 -0.03
C THR A 103 -1.35 -8.84 -0.76
N GLU A 104 -1.93 -8.77 -1.96
CA GLU A 104 -2.18 -9.94 -2.81
C GLU A 104 -0.89 -10.67 -3.18
N SER A 105 0.15 -9.94 -3.60
CA SER A 105 1.44 -10.53 -3.95
C SER A 105 2.12 -11.22 -2.75
N ARG A 106 2.08 -10.61 -1.56
CA ARG A 106 2.58 -11.22 -0.32
C ARG A 106 1.82 -12.48 0.07
N LEU A 107 0.49 -12.47 -0.08
CA LEU A 107 -0.36 -13.61 0.23
C LEU A 107 -0.06 -14.78 -0.73
N LYS A 108 0.03 -14.51 -2.03
CA LYS A 108 0.41 -15.51 -3.05
C LYS A 108 1.77 -16.13 -2.75
N MET A 109 2.76 -15.34 -2.32
CA MET A 109 4.08 -15.85 -1.92
C MET A 109 3.99 -16.82 -0.73
N ARG A 110 3.25 -16.47 0.33
CA ARG A 110 3.07 -17.34 1.52
C ARG A 110 2.38 -18.66 1.18
N ILE A 111 1.33 -18.62 0.35
CA ILE A 111 0.59 -19.82 -0.06
C ILE A 111 1.51 -20.75 -0.88
N ARG A 112 2.32 -20.21 -1.80
CA ARG A 112 3.31 -21.00 -2.55
C ARG A 112 4.32 -21.71 -1.64
N TYR A 113 4.85 -21.03 -0.62
CA TYR A 113 5.74 -21.66 0.35
C TYR A 113 5.04 -22.76 1.15
N ALA A 114 3.78 -22.54 1.56
CA ALA A 114 3.00 -23.55 2.26
C ALA A 114 2.77 -24.81 1.40
N ILE A 115 2.50 -24.65 0.10
CA ILE A 115 2.38 -25.76 -0.87
C ILE A 115 3.67 -26.58 -0.91
N VAL A 116 4.82 -25.93 -1.07
CA VAL A 116 6.12 -26.62 -1.13
C VAL A 116 6.46 -27.32 0.18
N ALA A 117 6.29 -26.64 1.32
CA ALA A 117 6.54 -27.21 2.64
C ALA A 117 5.65 -28.42 2.91
N ASN A 118 4.35 -28.33 2.57
CA ASN A 118 3.42 -29.43 2.68
C ASN A 118 3.85 -30.60 1.79
N ALA A 119 4.24 -30.35 0.54
CA ALA A 119 4.75 -31.39 -0.35
C ALA A 119 5.98 -32.11 0.21
N LEU A 120 6.93 -31.38 0.81
CA LEU A 120 8.12 -31.96 1.45
C LEU A 120 7.78 -32.78 2.68
N LEU A 121 6.85 -32.33 3.53
CA LEU A 121 6.38 -33.09 4.69
C LEU A 121 5.79 -34.43 4.26
N TRP A 122 4.94 -34.43 3.24
CA TRP A 122 4.33 -35.64 2.72
C TRP A 122 5.33 -36.55 2.01
N ALA A 123 6.28 -36.00 1.24
CA ALA A 123 7.38 -36.78 0.68
C ALA A 123 8.22 -37.47 1.79
N ARG A 124 8.45 -36.76 2.91
CA ARG A 124 9.10 -37.34 4.11
C ARG A 124 8.28 -38.47 4.73
N VAL A 125 6.97 -38.31 4.86
CA VAL A 125 6.07 -39.34 5.40
C VAL A 125 6.08 -40.58 4.51
N ILE A 126 5.97 -40.42 3.20
CA ILE A 126 5.99 -41.52 2.22
C ILE A 126 7.33 -42.25 2.26
N PHE A 127 8.45 -41.52 2.29
CA PHE A 127 9.79 -42.10 2.39
C PHE A 127 9.97 -42.92 3.68
N SER A 128 9.47 -42.40 4.81
CA SER A 128 9.49 -43.10 6.10
C SER A 128 8.68 -44.41 6.06
N ILE A 129 7.48 -44.38 5.47
CA ILE A 129 6.60 -45.55 5.36
C ILE A 129 7.17 -46.59 4.41
N SER A 130 7.80 -46.17 3.30
CA SER A 130 8.38 -47.09 2.29
C SER A 130 9.53 -47.95 2.83
N ASN A 131 10.25 -47.48 3.85
CA ASN A 131 11.36 -48.23 4.47
C ASN A 131 10.90 -49.13 5.63
N TRP A 132 9.61 -49.16 5.96
CA TRP A 132 9.04 -50.05 6.97
C TRP A 132 8.43 -51.28 6.29
N GLN A 133 8.60 -52.48 6.83
CA GLN A 133 8.17 -53.72 6.16
C GLN A 133 6.94 -54.29 6.88
N GLY A 134 5.73 -53.92 6.45
CA GLY A 134 4.48 -54.30 7.13
C GLY A 134 3.28 -54.48 6.19
N HIS A 135 2.46 -55.51 6.43
CA HIS A 135 1.41 -55.97 5.49
C HIS A 135 0.20 -55.02 5.29
N LEU A 136 0.03 -53.97 6.11
CA LEU A 136 -1.06 -52.98 6.04
C LEU A 136 -0.76 -51.72 5.18
N GLN A 137 0.31 -51.75 4.38
CA GLN A 137 0.88 -50.54 3.75
C GLN A 137 0.10 -49.95 2.57
N SER A 138 -0.57 -50.75 1.74
CA SER A 138 -1.07 -50.23 0.45
C SER A 138 -2.29 -49.32 0.58
N GLN A 139 -3.27 -49.68 1.41
CA GLN A 139 -4.52 -48.90 1.54
C GLN A 139 -4.34 -47.62 2.36
N THR A 140 -3.44 -47.64 3.35
CA THR A 140 -3.08 -46.46 4.14
C THR A 140 -2.30 -45.45 3.29
N MET A 141 -1.43 -45.91 2.38
CA MET A 141 -0.72 -45.04 1.44
C MET A 141 -1.66 -44.32 0.46
N MET A 142 -2.66 -45.00 -0.12
CA MET A 142 -3.58 -44.37 -1.08
C MET A 142 -4.45 -43.29 -0.43
N SER A 143 -4.91 -43.53 0.80
CA SER A 143 -5.72 -42.58 1.56
C SER A 143 -4.94 -41.31 1.90
N LEU A 144 -3.68 -41.46 2.30
CA LEU A 144 -2.77 -40.35 2.60
C LEU A 144 -2.39 -39.56 1.33
N ALA A 145 -2.15 -40.25 0.21
CA ALA A 145 -1.89 -39.61 -1.08
C ALA A 145 -3.10 -38.81 -1.59
N ALA A 146 -4.32 -39.31 -1.39
CA ALA A 146 -5.54 -38.58 -1.73
C ALA A 146 -5.71 -37.31 -0.87
N LEU A 147 -5.44 -37.38 0.44
CA LEU A 147 -5.47 -36.21 1.33
C LEU A 147 -4.40 -35.18 0.96
N TRP A 148 -3.21 -35.63 0.57
CA TRP A 148 -2.16 -34.76 0.03
C TRP A 148 -2.62 -33.99 -1.22
N PHE A 149 -3.28 -34.70 -2.14
CA PHE A 149 -3.77 -34.12 -3.38
C PHE A 149 -4.88 -33.10 -3.13
N ILE A 150 -5.87 -33.43 -2.28
CA ILE A 150 -6.97 -32.53 -1.92
C ILE A 150 -6.44 -31.28 -1.20
N SER A 151 -5.52 -31.46 -0.26
CA SER A 151 -4.86 -30.37 0.47
C SER A 151 -4.13 -29.41 -0.47
N ASN A 152 -3.30 -29.93 -1.38
CA ASN A 152 -2.60 -29.10 -2.37
C ASN A 152 -3.53 -28.48 -3.40
N LEU A 153 -4.60 -29.17 -3.81
CA LEU A 153 -5.59 -28.63 -4.74
C LEU A 153 -6.32 -27.43 -4.14
N ILE A 154 -6.71 -27.50 -2.86
CA ILE A 154 -7.35 -26.38 -2.13
C ILE A 154 -6.38 -25.19 -2.04
N LEU A 155 -5.13 -25.44 -1.66
CA LEU A 155 -4.12 -24.38 -1.55
C LEU A 155 -3.78 -23.76 -2.92
N TYR A 156 -3.73 -24.57 -3.98
CA TYR A 156 -3.50 -24.08 -5.34
C TYR A 156 -4.66 -23.23 -5.85
N ARG A 157 -5.91 -23.62 -5.57
CA ARG A 157 -7.10 -22.83 -5.91
C ARG A 157 -7.16 -21.49 -5.18
N LEU A 158 -6.66 -21.42 -3.94
CA LEU A 158 -6.52 -20.17 -3.19
C LEU A 158 -5.33 -19.30 -3.65
N SER A 159 -4.37 -19.89 -4.38
CA SER A 159 -3.21 -19.20 -4.94
C SER A 159 -3.48 -18.55 -6.31
N LEU A 160 -4.51 -18.99 -7.04
CA LEU A 160 -4.84 -18.51 -8.38
C LEU A 160 -5.53 -17.14 -8.28
#